data_AF-U9VI00-F1
#
_entry.id   AF-U9VI00-F1
#
_cell.length_a   1.000
_cell.length_b   1.000
_cell.length_c   1.000
_cell.angle_alpha   90.00
_cell.angle_beta   90.00
_cell.angle_gamma   90.00
#
_symmetry.space_group_name_H-M   'P 1'
#
loop_
_entity.id
_entity.type
_entity.pdbx_description
1 polymer ?
#
loop_
_entity_poly.entity_id
_entity_poly.type
_entity_poly.pdbx_seq_one_letter_code
_entity_poly.pdbx_strand_id
1 'polypeptide(L)' 'MRVGVPQDHAKEIAIAVVRYSHLDCRPSGKEKRLIGRYCQHLCAVGLWRLELLLGG' A
#
# COMPACT_ATOMS: atom_id res chain seq x y z
N MET A 1 15.79 -8.43 -11.71
CA MET A 1 15.38 -8.14 -10.32
C MET A 1 15.04 -6.65 -10.23
N ARG A 2 14.13 -6.27 -9.34
CA ARG A 2 14.12 -4.97 -8.64
C ARG A 2 13.39 -3.79 -9.31
N VAL A 3 12.07 -3.85 -9.45
CA VAL A 3 11.34 -2.77 -8.73
C VAL A 3 11.70 -3.08 -7.28
N GLY A 4 12.41 -2.22 -6.56
CA GLY A 4 13.08 -2.52 -5.27
C GLY A 4 12.17 -2.92 -4.11
N VAL A 5 11.00 -3.48 -4.41
CA VAL A 5 9.98 -3.98 -3.51
C VAL A 5 10.17 -5.50 -3.34
N PRO A 6 10.54 -5.97 -2.15
CA PRO A 6 10.49 -7.39 -1.81
C PRO A 6 9.10 -7.97 -2.05
N GLN A 7 9.01 -9.22 -2.49
CA GLN A 7 7.74 -9.87 -2.81
C GLN A 7 6.76 -9.87 -1.63
N ASP A 8 7.26 -10.11 -0.41
CA ASP A 8 6.44 -10.08 0.81
C ASP A 8 5.81 -8.70 1.05
N HIS A 9 6.58 -7.63 0.84
CA HIS A 9 6.06 -6.27 0.94
C HIS A 9 5.03 -5.97 -0.15
N ALA A 10 5.27 -6.43 -1.39
CA ALA A 10 4.32 -6.26 -2.48
C ALA A 10 2.99 -6.96 -2.17
N LYS A 11 3.04 -8.17 -1.59
CA LYS A 11 1.86 -8.93 -1.17
C LYS A 11 1.11 -8.22 -0.04
N GLU A 12 1.80 -7.75 1.00
CA GLU A 12 1.18 -7.00 2.09
C GLU A 12 0.49 -5.72 1.60
N ILE A 13 1.15 -4.96 0.71
CA ILE A 13 0.59 -3.75 0.11
C ILE A 13 -0.64 -4.06 -0.74
N ALA A 14 -0.57 -5.09 -1.59
CA ALA A 14 -1.70 -5.47 -2.44
C ALA A 14 -2.92 -5.87 -1.60
N ILE A 15 -2.73 -6.65 -0.53
CA ILE A 15 -3.81 -7.02 0.40
C ILE A 15 -4.39 -5.76 1.05
N ALA A 16 -3.56 -4.85 1.54
CA ALA A 16 -4.03 -3.61 2.16
C ALA A 16 -4.85 -2.74 1.20
N VAL A 17 -4.41 -2.59 -0.05
CA VAL A 17 -5.11 -1.83 -1.09
C VAL A 17 -6.46 -2.47 -1.43
N VAL A 18 -6.52 -3.79 -1.58
CA VAL A 18 -7.78 -4.51 -1.85
C VAL A 18 -8.76 -4.37 -0.69
N ARG A 19 -8.30 -4.58 0.54
CA ARG A 19 -9.12 -4.44 1.76
C ARG A 19 -9.67 -3.03 1.90
N TYR A 20 -8.85 -2.02 1.62
CA TYR A 20 -9.32 -0.64 1.62
C TYR A 20 -10.36 -0.39 0.53
N SER A 21 -10.10 -0.84 -0.70
CA SER A 21 -10.94 -0.55 -1.86
C SER A 21 -12.30 -1.25 -1.86
N HIS A 22 -12.38 -2.43 -1.25
CA HIS A 22 -13.59 -3.27 -1.31
C HIS A 22 -14.29 -3.45 0.03
N LEU A 23 -13.57 -3.31 1.15
CA LEU A 23 -14.10 -3.61 2.49
C LEU A 23 -14.06 -2.39 3.42
N ASP A 24 -13.71 -1.20 2.89
CA ASP A 24 -13.51 0.05 3.64
C ASP A 24 -12.61 -0.11 4.88
N CYS A 25 -11.70 -1.09 4.82
CA CYS A 25 -10.81 -1.43 5.90
C CYS A 25 -9.55 -0.56 5.82
N ARG A 26 -9.30 0.25 6.86
CA ARG A 26 -8.10 1.08 6.92
C ARG A 26 -6.82 0.24 7.08
N PRO A 27 -5.71 0.61 6.43
CA PRO A 27 -4.44 -0.06 6.64
C PRO A 27 -3.95 0.11 8.09
N SER A 28 -3.37 -0.94 8.66
CA SER A 28 -2.68 -0.89 9.96
C SER A 28 -1.42 -0.02 9.91
N GLY A 29 -0.87 0.34 11.07
CA GLY A 29 0.37 1.12 11.13
C GLY A 29 1.56 0.48 10.38
N LYS A 30 1.64 -0.86 10.33
CA LYS A 30 2.67 -1.57 9.55
C LYS A 30 2.41 -1.42 8.04
N GLU A 31 1.18 -1.62 7.60
CA GLU A 31 0.78 -1.48 6.19
C GLU A 31 0.96 -0.03 5.71
N LYS A 32 0.57 0.97 6.51
CA LYS A 32 0.83 2.40 6.23
C LYS A 32 2.32 2.68 6.02
N ARG A 33 3.20 2.13 6.87
CA ARG A 33 4.66 2.28 6.69
C ARG A 33 5.16 1.67 5.39
N LEU A 34 4.64 0.50 4.99
CA LEU A 34 5.02 -0.14 3.73
C LEU A 34 4.50 0.64 2.52
N ILE A 35 3.23 1.06 2.54
CA ILE A 35 2.63 1.90 1.49
C ILE A 35 3.41 3.21 1.36
N GLY A 36 3.73 3.87 2.47
CA GLY A 36 4.54 5.09 2.47
C GLY A 36 5.95 4.89 1.91
N ARG A 37 6.62 3.80 2.30
CA ARG A 37 7.96 3.45 1.79
C ARG A 37 7.98 3.25 0.27
N TYR A 38 6.91 2.71 -0.29
CA TYR A 38 6.82 2.37 -1.71
C TYR A 38 5.81 3.25 -2.47
N CYS A 39 5.49 4.44 -1.95
CA CYS A 39 4.48 5.34 -2.51
C CYS A 39 4.75 5.66 -3.98
N GLN A 40 6.01 5.91 -4.35
CA GLN A 40 6.42 6.15 -5.72
C GLN A 40 6.02 5.03 -6.69
N HIS A 41 6.09 3.77 -6.25
CA HIS A 41 5.71 2.64 -7.08
C HIS A 41 4.21 2.52 -7.19
N LEU A 42 3.47 2.72 -6.08
CA LEU A 42 2.02 2.78 -6.07
C LEU A 42 1.47 3.89 -6.97
N CYS A 43 2.10 5.07 -6.98
CA CYS A 43 1.77 6.17 -7.87
C CYS A 43 1.98 5.78 -9.34
N ALA A 44 3.12 5.18 -9.66
CA ALA A 44 3.47 4.80 -11.03
C ALA A 44 2.49 3.77 -11.65
N VAL A 45 1.86 2.93 -10.83
CA VAL A 45 0.87 1.94 -11.29
C VAL A 45 -0.59 2.34 -11.04
N GLY A 46 -0.84 3.60 -10.62
CA GLY A 46 -2.20 4.11 -10.41
C GLY A 46 -2.95 3.53 -9.20
N LEU A 47 -2.24 2.90 -8.26
CA LEU A 47 -2.80 2.31 -7.04
C LEU A 47 -2.71 3.24 -5.81
N TRP A 48 -2.16 4.44 -5.99
CA TRP A 48 -2.04 5.43 -4.93
C TRP A 48 -3.37 6.12 -4.59
N ARG A 49 -3.63 6.26 -3.29
CA ARG A 49 -4.76 6.98 -2.69
C ARG A 49 -4.25 7.70 -1.45
N LEU A 50 -4.58 8.99 -1.30
CA LEU A 50 -4.11 9.81 -0.19
C LEU A 50 -4.59 9.24 1.16
N GLU A 51 -5.79 8.68 1.15
CA GLU A 51 -6.52 8.14 2.30
C GLU A 51 -5.91 6.83 2.83
N LEU A 52 -4.99 6.20 2.08
CA LEU A 52 -4.24 5.02 2.55
C LEU A 52 -3.24 5.38 3.66
N LEU A 53 -2.77 6.64 3.71
CA LEU A 53 -1.83 7.11 4.73
C LEU A 53 -2.46 8.02 5.78
N LEU A 54 -3.60 8.66 5.49
CA LEU A 54 -4.19 9.69 6.35
C LEU A 54 -5.25 9.18 7.34
N GLY A 55 -5.33 7.88 7.61
CA GLY A 55 -6.19 7.34 8.68
C GLY A 55 -5.45 7.21 10.01
N GLY A 56 -6.14 7.38 11.14
CA GLY A 56 -5.68 6.93 12.47
C GLY A 56 -5.42 5.43 12.49
#